data_AF-X1DTC5-F1
#
_entry.id   AF-X1DTC5-F1
#
_cell.length_a   1.000
_cell.length_b   1.000
_cell.length_c   1.000
_cell.angle_alpha   90.00
_cell.angle_beta   90.00
_cell.angle_gamma   90.00
#
_symmetry.space_group_name_H-M   'P 1'
#
loop_
_entity.id
_entity.type
_entity.pdbx_description
1 polymer ?
#
loop_
_entity_poly.entity_id
_entity_poly.type
_entity_poly.pdbx_seq_one_letter_code
_entity_poly.pdbx_strand_id
1 'polypeptide(L)' 'SVPYNYSYEEIMAFKPDGVFISNGPGDPATYKSAISVAHKLINNNIPTMGICLGNQIIALGAGGSSYKLKYGHRG' A
#
# COMPACT_ATOMS: atom_id res chain seq x y z
N SER A 1 8.17 -8.32 -9.39
CA SER A 1 7.79 -7.86 -8.03
C SER A 1 8.99 -7.15 -7.43
N VAL A 2 8.76 -6.20 -6.52
CA VAL A 2 9.81 -5.46 -5.82
C VAL A 2 9.61 -5.54 -4.31
N PRO A 3 10.66 -5.34 -3.49
CA PRO A 3 10.56 -5.23 -2.04
C PRO A 3 9.60 -4.14 -1.56
N TYR A 4 8.99 -4.34 -0.39
CA TYR A 4 7.99 -3.42 0.21
C TYR A 4 8.54 -2.04 0.58
N ASN A 5 9.86 -1.89 0.67
CA ASN A 5 10.55 -0.67 1.09
C ASN A 5 11.17 0.12 -0.07
N TYR A 6 10.87 -0.25 -1.32
CA TYR A 6 11.20 0.59 -2.46
C TYR A 6 10.55 1.97 -2.31
N SER A 7 11.31 3.00 -2.66
CA SER A 7 10.83 4.36 -2.79
C SER A 7 9.91 4.51 -4.00
N TYR A 8 9.15 5.60 -4.02
CA TYR A 8 8.31 5.95 -5.17
C TYR A 8 9.16 6.14 -6.43
N GLU A 9 10.32 6.77 -6.28
CA GLU A 9 11.25 7.07 -7.37
C GLU A 9 11.81 5.78 -7.99
N GLU A 10 12.18 4.79 -7.16
CA GLU A 10 12.59 3.46 -7.63
C GLU A 10 11.46 2.73 -8.37
N ILE A 11 10.22 2.84 -7.88
CA ILE A 11 9.05 2.23 -8.54
C ILE A 11 8.77 2.88 -9.90
N MET A 12 8.79 4.22 -9.97
CA MET A 12 8.50 4.94 -11.20
C MET A 12 9.62 4.82 -12.24
N ALA A 13 10.84 4.46 -11.85
CA ALA A 13 11.93 4.17 -12.77
C ALA A 13 11.60 2.99 -13.72
N PHE A 14 10.71 2.08 -13.31
CA PHE A 14 10.22 1.00 -14.16
C PHE A 14 9.17 1.46 -15.19
N LYS A 15 8.72 2.71 -15.15
CA LYS A 15 7.64 3.26 -15.98
C LYS A 15 6.37 2.39 -15.97
N PRO A 16 5.79 2.10 -14.79
CA PRO A 16 4.63 1.23 -14.71
C PRO A 16 3.36 1.92 -15.23
N ASP A 17 2.49 1.16 -15.90
CA ASP A 17 1.12 1.61 -16.24
C ASP A 17 0.20 1.63 -15.01
N GLY A 18 0.58 0.91 -13.96
CA GLY A 18 -0.12 0.88 -12.67
C GLY A 18 0.68 0.09 -11.63
N VAL A 19 0.32 0.27 -10.36
CA VAL A 19 0.99 -0.36 -9.23
C VAL A 19 0.03 -1.27 -8.48
N PHE A 20 0.46 -2.50 -8.25
CA PHE A 20 -0.28 -3.47 -7.46
C PHE A 20 0.41 -3.70 -6.11
N ILE A 21 -0.32 -3.51 -5.01
CA ILE A 21 0.15 -3.76 -3.64
C ILE A 21 -0.49 -5.06 -3.14
N SER A 22 0.31 -6.11 -3.03
CA SER A 22 -0.16 -7.45 -2.64
C SER A 22 -0.60 -7.53 -1.17
N ASN A 23 -1.11 -8.69 -0.79
CA ASN A 23 -1.35 -9.05 0.60
C ASN A 23 -0.04 -9.22 1.39
N GLY A 24 -0.16 -9.25 2.71
CA GLY A 24 0.94 -9.50 3.64
C GLY A 24 0.44 -9.65 5.08
N PRO A 25 1.31 -10.06 6.00
CA PRO A 25 0.97 -10.17 7.42
C PRO A 25 1.09 -8.83 8.15
N GLY A 26 0.58 -8.79 9.38
CA GLY A 26 0.89 -7.72 10.33
C GLY A 26 -0.05 -6.52 10.30
N ASP A 27 0.36 -5.48 11.01
CA ASP A 27 -0.38 -4.22 11.13
C ASP A 27 0.02 -3.28 9.98
N PRO A 28 -0.91 -2.84 9.12
CA PRO A 28 -0.61 -1.91 8.02
C PRO A 28 0.03 -0.62 8.50
N ALA A 29 -0.27 -0.15 9.71
CA ALA A 29 0.24 1.11 10.24
C ALA A 29 1.76 1.11 10.44
N THR A 30 2.42 -0.05 10.51
CA THR A 30 3.89 -0.14 10.67
C THR A 30 4.64 0.03 9.35
N TYR A 31 3.98 -0.15 8.21
CA TYR A 31 4.57 -0.08 6.86
C TYR A 31 4.68 1.36 6.35
N LYS A 32 5.38 2.23 7.09
CA LYS A 32 5.46 3.68 6.82
C LYS A 32 6.00 4.01 5.43
N SER A 33 6.97 3.25 4.93
CA SER A 33 7.51 3.41 3.57
C SER A 33 6.41 3.16 2.52
N ALA A 34 5.71 2.03 2.61
CA ALA A 34 4.66 1.67 1.67
C ALA A 34 3.48 2.64 1.72
N ILE A 35 3.11 3.15 2.91
CA ILE A 35 2.07 4.19 3.06
C ILE A 35 2.49 5.49 2.35
N SER A 36 3.75 5.90 2.52
CA SER A 36 4.29 7.10 1.85
C SER A 36 4.28 6.95 0.33
N VAL A 37 4.65 5.77 -0.18
CA VAL A 37 4.55 5.44 -1.60
C VAL A 37 3.11 5.49 -2.08
N ALA A 38 2.17 4.85 -1.36
CA ALA A 38 0.75 4.86 -1.72
C ALA A 38 0.18 6.27 -1.79
N HIS A 39 0.52 7.14 -0.82
CA HIS A 39 0.15 8.55 -0.85
C HIS A 39 0.68 9.26 -2.11
N LYS A 40 1.95 9.05 -2.48
CA LYS A 40 2.52 9.61 -3.71
C LYS A 40 1.83 9.06 -4.97
N LEU A 41 1.54 7.76 -5.04
CA LEU A 41 0.85 7.14 -6.18
C LEU A 41 -0.54 7.76 -6.40
N ILE A 42 -1.30 7.95 -5.32
CA ILE A 42 -2.61 8.60 -5.35
C ILE A 42 -2.49 10.03 -5.86
N ASN A 43 -1.59 10.84 -5.27
CA ASN A 43 -1.44 12.25 -5.64
C ASN A 43 -0.94 12.47 -7.07
N ASN A 44 -0.24 11.49 -7.65
CA ASN A 44 0.25 11.53 -9.03
C ASN A 44 -0.67 10.81 -10.02
N ASN A 45 -1.89 10.44 -9.61
CA ASN A 45 -2.87 9.75 -10.45
C ASN A 45 -2.35 8.45 -11.09
N ILE A 46 -1.49 7.71 -10.38
CA ILE A 46 -1.01 6.40 -10.84
C ILE A 46 -2.08 5.35 -10.49
N PRO A 47 -2.61 4.60 -11.48
CA PRO A 47 -3.56 3.53 -11.22
C PRO A 47 -3.00 2.55 -10.19
N THR A 48 -3.68 2.41 -9.04
CA THR A 48 -3.18 1.61 -7.92
C THR A 48 -4.26 0.66 -7.42
N MET A 49 -3.92 -0.63 -7.30
CA MET A 49 -4.81 -1.66 -6.75
C MET A 49 -4.13 -2.35 -5.57
N GLY A 50 -4.89 -2.63 -4.50
CA GLY A 50 -4.38 -3.29 -3.31
C GLY A 50 -5.28 -4.43 -2.85
N ILE A 51 -4.67 -5.54 -2.37
CA ILE A 51 -5.40 -6.68 -1.82
C ILE A 51 -5.02 -6.89 -0.35
N CYS A 52 -6.02 -7.12 0.51
CA CYS A 52 -5.85 -7.37 1.94
C CYS A 52 -5.01 -6.26 2.62
N LEU A 53 -3.77 -6.55 3.05
CA LEU A 53 -2.83 -5.55 3.57
C LEU A 53 -2.62 -4.39 2.59
N GLY A 54 -2.53 -4.67 1.28
CA GLY A 54 -2.37 -3.63 0.27
C GLY A 54 -3.54 -2.66 0.21
N ASN A 55 -4.77 -3.14 0.39
CA ASN A 55 -5.95 -2.27 0.48
C ASN A 55 -5.88 -1.34 1.70
N GLN A 56 -5.39 -1.86 2.83
CA GLN A 56 -5.22 -1.06 4.05
C GLN A 56 -4.11 -0.01 3.88
N ILE A 57 -3.00 -0.35 3.23
CA ILE A 57 -1.91 0.58 2.92
C ILE A 57 -2.40 1.73 2.03
N ILE A 58 -3.20 1.44 1.00
CA ILE A 58 -3.81 2.46 0.14
C ILE A 58 -4.75 3.35 0.94
N ALA A 59 -5.60 2.77 1.78
CA ALA A 59 -6.51 3.54 2.63
C ALA A 59 -5.77 4.50 3.58
N LEU A 60 -4.67 4.04 4.21
CA LEU A 60 -3.82 4.90 5.05
C LEU A 60 -3.11 5.98 4.23
N GLY A 61 -2.63 5.65 3.02
CA GLY A 61 -2.03 6.62 2.10
C GLY A 61 -3.02 7.69 1.63
N ALA A 62 -4.30 7.37 1.56
CA ALA A 62 -5.39 8.31 1.26
C ALA A 62 -5.83 9.17 2.47
N GLY A 63 -5.15 9.06 3.62
CA GLY A 63 -5.51 9.77 4.85
C GLY A 63 -6.56 9.07 5.71
N GLY A 64 -6.91 7.82 5.39
CA GLY A 64 -7.76 6.97 6.21
C GLY A 64 -7.04 6.46 7.47
N SER A 65 -7.77 5.69 8.28
CA SER A 65 -7.25 5.06 9.50
C SER A 65 -7.53 3.56 9.49
N SER A 66 -6.84 2.82 10.37
CA SER A 66 -7.05 1.39 10.56
C SER A 66 -7.13 1.07 12.05
N TYR A 67 -7.81 -0.02 12.37
CA TYR A 67 -7.93 -0.50 13.74
C TYR A 67 -7.87 -2.03 13.77
N LYS A 68 -7.41 -2.58 14.90
CA LYS A 68 -7.30 -4.02 15.09
C LYS A 68 -8.67 -4.60 15.45
N LEU A 69 -9.11 -5.59 14.68
CA LEU A 69 -10.35 -6.33 14.97
C LEU A 69 -10.17 -7.23 16.20
N LYS A 70 -11.26 -7.43 16.96
CA LYS A 70 -11.31 -8.38 18.09
C LYS A 70 -11.11 -9.83 17.60
N TYR A 71 -11.75 -10.17 16.48
CA TYR A 71 -11.58 -11.41 15.74
C TYR A 71 -11.42 -11.04 14.26
N GLY A 72 -10.33 -11.48 13.63
CA GLY A 72 -10.14 -11.23 12.20
C GLY A 72 -11.12 -12.04 11.34
N HIS A 73 -11.36 -11.62 10.11
CA HIS A 73 -12.12 -12.42 9.14
C HIS A 73 -11.23 -13.55 8.61
N ARG A 74 -11.46 -14.78 9.09
CA ARG A 74 -10.76 -16.00 8.68
C ARG A 74 -11.83 -17.04 8.34
N GLY A 75 -11.87 -17.49 7.09
CA GLY A 75 -12.81 -18.46 6.56
C GLY A 75 -12.15 -19.36 5.53
#